data_AF-A0A3S0ZLT4-F1
#
_entry.id   AF-A0A3S0ZLT4-F1
#
_cell.length_a   1.000
_cell.length_b   1.000
_cell.length_c   1.000
_cell.angle_alpha   90.00
_cell.angle_beta   90.00
_cell.angle_gamma   90.00
#
_symmetry.space_group_name_H-M   'P 1'
#
loop_
_entity.id
_entity.type
_entity.pdbx_description
1 polymer ?
#
loop_
_entity_poly.entity_id
_entity_poly.type
_entity_poly.pdbx_seq_one_letter_code
_entity_poly.pdbx_strand_id
1 'polypeptide(L)'
;MSCNKSSHGPKNDRITRAKFCRAWSFTCAKCSVKGHFTSSCTKCSASGNWGHRDKSSKFCTQSPQQRANAKDARPSKAYQTEDDNTNYAFDQLCTSSTSTECNSTATQKPQQRKPLEHHVFDGQWVARPSRPHPIMTLQLTPRPEDHAILGFPMADTSKLSPINIPMIADSGYQSSIMPLRSAQSMGFGKEDIIPVRLIMRGAIRGPGRHRCSRY
;
A
#
# COMPACT_ATOMS: atom_id res chain seq x y z
N MET A 1 -4.46 15.11 7.00
CA MET A 1 -4.16 16.23 7.94
C MET A 1 -3.63 15.64 9.23
N SER A 2 -2.32 15.74 9.42
CA SER A 2 -1.51 15.08 10.44
C SER A 2 -1.30 16.00 11.65
N CYS A 3 -1.28 15.41 12.85
CA CYS A 3 -0.95 16.06 14.11
C CYS A 3 0.54 15.92 14.49
N ASN A 4 1.37 15.43 13.55
CA ASN A 4 2.80 15.08 13.71
C ASN A 4 3.15 14.16 14.90
N LYS A 5 2.18 13.36 15.40
CA LYS A 5 2.40 12.36 16.46
C LYS A 5 1.98 10.96 16.00
N SER A 6 2.44 9.94 16.73
CA SER A 6 2.08 8.53 16.58
C SER A 6 0.56 8.33 16.54
N SER A 7 0.11 7.26 15.87
CA SER A 7 -1.30 6.95 15.62
C SER A 7 -2.19 7.11 16.86
N HIS A 8 -3.40 7.68 16.69
CA HIS A 8 -4.37 7.94 17.76
C HIS A 8 -5.20 6.71 18.17
N GLY A 9 -4.75 5.52 17.81
CA GLY A 9 -5.44 4.25 18.03
C GLY A 9 -5.28 3.28 16.85
N PRO A 10 -5.89 2.09 16.94
CA PRO A 10 -5.87 1.08 15.86
C PRO A 10 -6.69 1.49 14.64
N LYS A 11 -7.61 2.47 14.77
CA LYS A 11 -8.43 3.00 13.69
C LYS A 11 -8.25 4.52 13.58
N ASN A 12 -8.10 5.01 12.35
CA ASN A 12 -8.00 6.44 12.04
C ASN A 12 -9.40 7.06 11.80
N ASP A 13 -10.39 6.69 12.61
CA ASP A 13 -11.76 7.16 12.46
C ASP A 13 -11.99 8.51 13.15
N ARG A 14 -13.04 9.21 12.73
CA ARG A 14 -13.37 10.57 13.20
C ARG A 14 -13.61 10.63 14.71
N ILE A 15 -14.24 9.59 15.29
CA ILE A 15 -14.64 9.55 16.69
C ILE A 15 -13.41 9.37 17.57
N THR A 16 -12.55 8.41 17.22
CA THR A 16 -11.28 8.16 17.89
C THR A 16 -10.37 9.39 17.81
N ARG A 17 -10.27 10.03 16.64
CA ARG A 17 -9.50 11.29 16.51
C ARG A 17 -10.08 12.41 17.35
N ALA A 18 -11.40 12.56 17.42
CA ALA A 18 -12.02 13.61 18.24
C ALA A 18 -11.70 13.46 19.74
N LYS A 19 -11.59 12.21 20.22
CA LYS A 19 -11.29 11.91 21.62
C LYS A 19 -9.80 12.00 21.94
N PHE A 20 -8.92 11.50 21.07
CA PHE A 20 -7.51 11.28 21.40
C PHE A 20 -6.53 12.22 20.68
N CYS A 21 -6.94 12.94 19.64
CA CYS A 21 -6.07 13.87 18.94
C CYS A 21 -6.10 15.25 19.59
N ARG A 22 -4.97 15.65 20.20
CA ARG A 22 -4.81 17.02 20.74
C ARG A 22 -4.95 18.12 19.69
N ALA A 23 -4.70 17.81 18.41
CA ALA A 23 -4.86 18.78 17.33
C ALA A 23 -6.32 18.92 16.86
N TRP A 24 -7.24 18.06 17.32
CA TRP A 24 -8.62 18.01 16.82
C TRP A 24 -9.37 19.33 16.99
N SER A 25 -9.27 19.94 18.18
CA SER A 25 -9.89 21.22 18.51
C SER A 25 -9.00 22.42 18.17
N PHE A 26 -7.74 22.21 17.78
CA PHE A 26 -6.81 23.30 17.49
C PHE A 26 -7.12 23.91 16.12
N THR A 27 -7.30 25.23 16.09
CA THR A 27 -7.47 26.02 14.86
C THR A 27 -6.11 26.54 14.41
N CYS A 28 -5.70 26.19 13.19
CA CYS A 28 -4.42 26.60 12.65
C CYS A 28 -4.38 28.11 12.37
N ALA A 29 -3.34 28.80 12.83
CA ALA A 29 -3.18 30.24 12.61
C ALA A 29 -2.87 30.63 11.15
N LYS A 30 -2.37 29.69 10.33
CA LYS A 30 -1.97 29.95 8.93
C LYS A 30 -3.12 29.80 7.93
N CYS A 31 -4.02 28.86 8.18
CA CYS A 31 -5.11 28.54 7.25
C CYS A 31 -6.50 28.58 7.89
N SER A 32 -6.60 28.87 9.19
CA SER A 32 -7.85 28.97 9.95
C SER A 32 -8.70 27.68 9.99
N VAL A 33 -8.13 26.52 9.61
CA VAL A 33 -8.80 25.21 9.64
C VAL A 33 -8.47 24.44 10.93
N LYS A 34 -9.47 23.75 11.50
CA LYS A 34 -9.31 22.88 12.67
C LYS A 34 -8.67 21.54 12.33
N GLY A 35 -8.03 20.90 13.31
CA GLY A 35 -7.62 19.48 13.20
C GLY A 35 -6.13 19.23 12.94
N HIS A 36 -5.30 20.27 12.94
CA HIS A 36 -3.83 20.18 12.81
C HIS A 36 -3.14 21.38 13.48
N PHE A 37 -1.90 21.20 13.92
CA PHE A 37 -1.10 22.30 14.49
C PHE A 37 -0.54 23.23 13.42
N THR A 38 -0.24 24.48 13.77
CA THR A 38 0.39 25.46 12.86
C THR A 38 1.73 24.98 12.31
N SER A 39 2.48 24.19 13.10
CA SER A 39 3.75 23.56 12.69
C SER A 39 3.57 22.42 11.68
N SER A 40 2.39 21.79 11.64
CA SER A 40 2.04 20.71 10.70
C SER A 40 1.29 21.23 9.46
N CYS A 41 1.05 22.54 9.38
CA CYS A 41 0.39 23.14 8.24
C CYS A 41 1.34 23.13 7.03
N THR A 42 0.81 22.77 5.87
CA THR A 42 1.57 22.71 4.61
C THR A 42 1.02 23.76 3.64
N LYS A 43 1.93 24.32 2.84
CA LYS A 43 1.62 25.22 1.72
C LYS A 43 1.43 24.36 0.48
N CYS A 44 0.34 24.58 -0.25
CA CYS A 44 0.06 23.86 -1.47
C CYS A 44 1.11 24.20 -2.53
N SER A 45 1.71 23.18 -3.15
CA SER A 45 2.70 23.36 -4.22
C SER A 45 2.12 24.00 -5.48
N ALA A 46 0.80 23.91 -5.67
CA ALA A 46 0.11 24.43 -6.83
C ALA A 46 -0.49 25.82 -6.59
N SER A 47 -1.39 25.95 -5.62
CA SER A 47 -2.12 27.20 -5.38
C SER A 47 -1.35 28.19 -4.51
N GLY A 48 -0.29 27.77 -3.82
CA GLY A 48 0.40 28.59 -2.82
C GLY A 48 -0.41 28.84 -1.53
N ASN A 49 -1.65 28.35 -1.44
CA ASN A 49 -2.50 28.52 -0.26
C ASN A 49 -2.13 27.50 0.83
N TRP A 50 -2.32 27.88 2.09
CA TRP A 50 -2.06 26.99 3.24
C TRP A 50 -3.25 26.06 3.51
N GLY A 51 -2.97 24.90 4.12
CA GLY A 51 -4.00 23.97 4.60
C GLY A 51 -4.25 22.76 3.71
N HIS A 52 -3.54 22.62 2.59
CA HIS A 52 -3.52 21.41 1.76
C HIS A 52 -2.18 21.28 1.05
N ARG A 53 -1.85 20.06 0.59
CA ARG A 53 -0.52 19.74 0.03
C ARG A 53 -0.44 19.95 -1.48
N ASP A 54 -1.48 19.56 -2.23
CA ASP A 54 -1.44 19.45 -3.68
C ASP A 54 -2.81 19.67 -4.35
N LYS A 55 -2.85 19.54 -5.68
CA LYS A 55 -4.04 19.74 -6.53
C LYS A 55 -5.13 18.68 -6.35
N SER A 56 -4.83 17.54 -5.72
CA SER A 56 -5.82 16.47 -5.48
C SER A 56 -6.81 16.85 -4.37
N SER A 57 -6.43 17.81 -3.52
CA SER A 57 -7.30 18.33 -2.47
C SER A 57 -8.51 19.03 -3.06
N LYS A 58 -9.71 18.63 -2.61
CA LYS A 58 -10.98 19.33 -2.90
C LYS A 58 -11.01 20.80 -2.45
N PHE A 59 -10.06 21.21 -1.61
CA PHE A 59 -9.92 22.58 -1.13
C PHE A 59 -8.91 23.42 -1.95
N CYS A 60 -8.31 22.84 -3.00
CA CYS A 60 -7.43 23.57 -3.89
C CYS A 60 -8.26 24.41 -4.85
N THR A 61 -8.19 25.74 -4.72
CA THR A 61 -8.98 26.70 -5.50
C THR A 61 -8.33 27.09 -6.84
N GLN A 62 -7.34 26.35 -7.34
CA GLN A 62 -6.92 26.53 -8.73
C GLN A 62 -8.13 26.24 -9.62
N SER A 63 -8.58 27.25 -10.35
CA SER A 63 -9.81 27.21 -11.11
C SER A 63 -9.80 26.06 -12.12
N PRO A 64 -10.96 25.41 -12.38
CA PRO A 64 -11.07 24.36 -13.40
C PRO A 64 -10.61 24.82 -14.80
N GLN A 65 -10.59 26.13 -15.07
CA GLN A 65 -10.21 26.72 -16.36
C GLN A 65 -8.72 26.54 -16.72
N GLN A 66 -7.83 26.24 -15.77
CA GLN A 66 -6.43 25.89 -16.10
C GLN A 66 -6.23 24.40 -16.45
N ARG A 67 -7.28 23.56 -16.41
CA ARG A 67 -7.20 22.15 -16.84
C ARG A 67 -7.31 21.95 -18.35
N ALA A 68 -7.77 22.95 -19.12
CA ALA A 68 -7.99 22.81 -20.56
C ALA A 68 -6.76 23.18 -21.43
N ASN A 69 -5.93 24.13 -20.99
CA ASN A 69 -4.87 24.72 -21.83
C ASN A 69 -3.46 24.12 -21.66
N ALA A 70 -3.34 22.94 -21.03
CA ALA A 70 -2.05 22.27 -20.82
C ALA A 70 -1.96 20.90 -21.52
N LYS A 71 -2.76 20.67 -22.58
CA LYS A 71 -2.72 19.41 -23.35
C LYS A 71 -1.77 19.42 -24.56
N ASP A 72 -1.30 20.59 -25.04
CA ASP A 72 -0.60 20.64 -26.34
C ASP A 72 0.88 21.06 -26.30
N ALA A 73 1.54 21.02 -25.14
CA ALA A 73 2.99 21.21 -25.12
C ALA A 73 3.66 20.51 -23.93
N ARG A 74 3.99 19.22 -24.07
CA ARG A 74 5.18 18.65 -23.42
C ARG A 74 5.68 17.37 -24.11
N PRO A 75 7.00 17.24 -24.29
CA PRO A 75 7.62 16.06 -24.87
C PRO A 75 7.59 14.89 -23.88
N SER A 76 7.48 13.69 -24.44
CA SER A 76 7.44 12.40 -23.75
C SER A 76 8.50 12.28 -22.65
N LYS A 77 8.07 12.37 -21.39
CA LYS A 77 8.85 11.90 -20.24
C LYS A 77 8.06 10.81 -19.52
N ALA A 78 8.80 9.75 -19.22
CA ALA A 78 8.36 8.49 -18.66
C ALA A 78 7.41 8.64 -17.46
N TYR A 79 6.43 7.73 -17.44
CA TYR A 79 5.46 7.42 -16.40
C TYR A 79 5.91 7.81 -14.98
N GLN A 80 5.26 8.83 -14.40
CA GLN A 80 5.12 8.95 -12.95
C GLN A 80 3.75 8.38 -12.57
N THR A 81 3.75 7.27 -11.84
CA THR A 81 2.59 6.75 -11.11
C THR A 81 2.27 7.70 -9.96
N GLU A 82 1.14 8.41 -10.04
CA GLU A 82 0.57 9.18 -8.94
C GLU A 82 -0.18 8.26 -7.97
N ASP A 83 0.11 8.44 -6.68
CA ASP A 83 -0.65 8.12 -5.46
C ASP A 83 -1.89 7.20 -5.59
N ASP A 84 -1.64 5.89 -5.57
CA ASP A 84 -2.57 4.96 -4.94
C ASP A 84 -2.07 4.65 -3.53
N ASN A 85 -2.81 5.15 -2.54
CA ASN A 85 -2.70 4.85 -1.11
C ASN A 85 -3.14 3.40 -0.81
N THR A 86 -2.76 2.45 -1.65
CA THR A 86 -2.67 1.04 -1.32
C THR A 86 -1.28 0.82 -0.76
N ASN A 87 -1.17 1.01 0.56
CA ASN A 87 -0.01 0.64 1.35
C ASN A 87 0.11 -0.90 1.33
N TYR A 88 0.47 -1.44 0.17
CA TYR A 88 0.80 -2.83 -0.03
C TYR A 88 2.02 -3.10 0.85
N ALA A 89 1.92 -4.09 1.73
CA ALA A 89 2.89 -4.43 2.76
C ALA A 89 4.24 -4.97 2.22
N PHE A 90 4.75 -4.44 1.11
CA PHE A 90 5.90 -4.97 0.38
C PHE A 90 7.22 -4.31 0.77
N ASP A 91 7.21 -3.10 1.35
CA ASP A 91 8.41 -2.53 1.99
C ASP A 91 8.94 -3.40 3.15
N GLN A 92 8.13 -4.32 3.68
CA GLN A 92 8.58 -5.30 4.67
C GLN A 92 9.35 -6.49 4.06
N LEU A 93 9.22 -6.76 2.77
CA LEU A 93 9.90 -7.90 2.12
C LEU A 93 11.39 -7.63 1.91
N CYS A 94 11.81 -6.36 1.81
CA CYS A 94 13.20 -5.95 1.68
C CYS A 94 13.86 -5.54 3.01
N THR A 95 13.31 -5.99 4.15
CA THR A 95 13.94 -5.77 5.46
C THR A 95 14.44 -7.09 6.03
N SER A 96 15.76 -7.22 6.19
CA SER A 96 16.32 -8.35 6.94
C SER A 96 16.23 -8.08 8.44
N SER A 97 15.54 -8.93 9.17
CA SER A 97 15.68 -9.00 10.63
C SER A 97 16.95 -9.78 10.92
N THR A 98 18.06 -9.11 11.23
CA THR A 98 19.21 -9.80 11.83
C THR A 98 18.89 -10.07 13.29
N SER A 99 18.34 -11.25 13.59
CA SER A 99 18.25 -11.75 14.97
C SER A 99 19.60 -12.30 15.37
N THR A 100 20.56 -11.41 15.62
CA THR A 100 21.76 -11.78 16.37
C THR A 100 21.50 -11.35 17.80
N GLU A 101 21.07 -12.30 18.64
CA GLU A 101 21.33 -12.35 20.09
C GLU A 101 20.52 -13.49 20.72
N CYS A 102 21.20 -14.63 20.88
CA CYS A 102 20.85 -15.62 21.87
C CYS A 102 21.26 -15.03 23.23
N ASN A 103 20.34 -15.06 24.20
CA ASN A 103 20.50 -14.69 25.60
C ASN A 103 20.57 -13.18 25.89
N SER A 104 19.50 -12.64 26.49
CA SER A 104 19.52 -12.16 27.88
C SER A 104 18.21 -11.43 28.21
N THR A 105 17.72 -11.68 29.42
CA THR A 105 16.66 -10.93 30.10
C THR A 105 17.04 -9.45 30.24
N ALA A 106 16.65 -8.60 29.30
CA ALA A 106 16.66 -7.15 29.47
C ALA A 106 15.74 -6.45 28.47
N THR A 107 15.04 -5.44 28.96
CA THR A 107 14.24 -4.42 28.27
C THR A 107 14.61 -4.19 26.79
N GLN A 108 13.77 -4.72 25.88
CA GLN A 108 13.96 -4.59 24.43
C GLN A 108 13.80 -3.12 23.99
N LYS A 109 14.91 -2.48 23.59
CA LYS A 109 14.86 -1.27 22.76
C LYS A 109 14.32 -1.62 21.37
N PRO A 110 13.58 -0.71 20.70
CA PRO A 110 13.09 -0.95 19.35
C PRO A 110 14.26 -1.23 18.41
N GLN A 111 14.35 -2.48 17.93
CA GLN A 111 15.37 -2.95 17.00
C GLN A 111 15.23 -2.17 15.68
N GLN A 112 16.20 -1.31 15.37
CA GLN A 112 16.25 -0.60 14.09
C GLN A 112 16.48 -1.60 12.97
N ARG A 113 15.52 -1.70 12.04
CA ARG A 113 15.68 -2.50 10.82
C ARG A 113 16.59 -1.74 9.86
N LYS A 114 17.73 -2.32 9.50
CA LYS A 114 18.59 -1.78 8.44
C LYS A 114 17.94 -2.16 7.10
N PRO A 115 17.60 -1.20 6.22
CA PRO A 115 17.06 -1.51 4.90
C PRO A 115 18.11 -2.29 4.10
N LEU A 116 17.68 -3.32 3.36
CA LEU A 116 18.57 -4.02 2.45
C LEU A 116 18.87 -3.13 1.26
N GLU A 117 20.15 -2.89 0.99
CA GLU A 117 20.59 -2.14 -0.18
C GLU A 117 20.47 -3.01 -1.43
N HIS A 118 19.63 -2.57 -2.36
CA HIS A 118 19.50 -3.21 -3.66
C HIS A 118 20.68 -2.82 -4.54
N HIS A 119 21.41 -3.81 -5.07
CA HIS A 119 22.56 -3.61 -5.94
C HIS A 119 22.23 -4.11 -7.34
N VAL A 120 22.56 -3.33 -8.36
CA VAL A 120 22.44 -3.76 -9.76
C VAL A 120 23.78 -3.66 -10.45
N PHE A 121 24.10 -4.65 -11.28
CA PHE A 121 25.28 -4.64 -12.13
C PHE A 121 24.99 -3.90 -13.43
N ASP A 122 25.74 -2.83 -13.68
CA ASP A 122 25.65 -1.99 -14.88
C ASP A 122 27.07 -1.61 -15.33
N GLY A 123 27.86 -2.64 -15.68
CA GLY A 123 29.32 -2.56 -15.85
C GLY A 123 30.10 -2.51 -14.52
N GLN A 124 29.49 -1.99 -13.46
CA GLN A 124 29.95 -2.04 -12.07
C GLN A 124 28.78 -2.27 -11.12
N TRP A 125 29.05 -2.76 -9.90
CA TRP A 125 28.04 -2.90 -8.86
C TRP A 125 27.67 -1.54 -8.29
N VAL A 126 26.43 -1.12 -8.49
CA VAL A 126 25.91 0.15 -7.96
C VAL A 126 24.75 -0.11 -7.03
N ALA A 127 24.84 0.40 -5.80
CA ALA A 127 23.72 0.45 -4.87
C ALA A 127 22.69 1.46 -5.37
N ARG A 128 21.46 1.00 -5.65
CA ARG A 128 20.35 1.86 -6.07
C ARG A 128 19.01 1.28 -5.63
N PRO A 129 17.98 2.11 -5.37
CA PRO A 129 16.65 1.62 -5.07
C PRO A 129 16.17 0.58 -6.10
N SER A 130 15.38 -0.39 -5.65
CA SER A 130 14.71 -1.31 -6.58
C SER A 130 13.82 -0.52 -7.53
N ARG A 131 13.74 -0.98 -8.79
CA ARG A 131 12.73 -0.46 -9.71
C ARG A 131 11.34 -0.82 -9.18
N PRO A 132 10.31 0.00 -9.46
CA PRO A 132 8.94 -0.38 -9.13
C PRO A 132 8.61 -1.71 -9.80
N HIS A 133 7.81 -2.53 -9.11
CA HIS A 133 7.33 -3.78 -9.68
C HIS A 133 6.50 -3.51 -10.95
N PRO A 134 6.59 -4.37 -11.97
CA PRO A 134 5.75 -4.24 -13.15
C PRO A 134 4.29 -4.52 -12.76
N ILE A 135 3.44 -3.49 -12.84
CA ILE A 135 2.01 -3.59 -12.58
C ILE A 135 1.27 -3.58 -13.92
N MET A 136 0.39 -4.55 -14.13
CA MET A 136 -0.51 -4.64 -15.28
C MET A 136 -1.96 -4.67 -14.82
N THR A 137 -2.85 -4.00 -15.55
CA THR A 137 -4.29 -4.08 -15.30
C THR A 137 -4.85 -5.26 -16.08
N LEU A 138 -5.43 -6.23 -15.37
CA LEU A 138 -6.09 -7.39 -15.98
C LEU A 138 -7.60 -7.23 -15.89
N GLN A 139 -8.28 -7.52 -17.00
CA GLN A 139 -9.73 -7.71 -17.00
C GLN A 139 -10.02 -9.19 -16.78
N LEU A 140 -10.73 -9.50 -15.70
CA LEU A 140 -11.19 -10.85 -15.39
C LEU A 140 -12.67 -10.95 -15.66
N THR A 141 -13.08 -11.99 -16.39
CA THR A 141 -14.49 -12.26 -16.68
C THR A 141 -14.86 -13.60 -16.06
N PRO A 142 -15.62 -13.61 -14.95
CA PRO A 142 -16.09 -14.85 -14.35
C PRO A 142 -17.03 -15.58 -15.32
N ARG A 143 -16.82 -16.88 -15.48
CA ARG A 143 -17.62 -17.75 -16.35
C ARG A 143 -18.35 -18.79 -15.50
N PRO A 144 -19.68 -18.95 -15.64
CA PRO A 144 -20.44 -19.95 -14.88
C PRO A 144 -19.89 -21.37 -14.99
N GLU A 145 -19.30 -21.71 -16.14
CA GLU A 145 -18.71 -23.02 -16.40
C GLU A 145 -17.50 -23.29 -15.50
N ASP A 146 -16.65 -22.28 -15.24
CA ASP A 146 -15.48 -22.41 -14.38
C ASP A 146 -15.89 -22.66 -12.93
N HIS A 147 -16.96 -22.00 -12.48
CA HIS A 147 -17.55 -22.23 -11.16
C HIS A 147 -18.05 -23.66 -11.00
N ALA A 148 -18.73 -24.20 -12.03
CA ALA A 148 -19.19 -25.58 -12.02
C ALA A 148 -18.02 -26.59 -11.99
N ILE A 149 -16.95 -26.35 -12.75
CA ILE A 149 -15.74 -27.20 -12.75
C ILE A 149 -15.07 -27.23 -11.38
N LEU A 150 -15.08 -26.09 -10.67
CA LEU A 150 -14.52 -25.99 -9.32
C LEU A 150 -15.44 -26.59 -8.23
N GLY A 151 -16.64 -27.08 -8.59
CA GLY A 151 -17.59 -27.69 -7.66
C GLY A 151 -18.53 -26.69 -6.98
N PHE A 152 -18.61 -25.46 -7.49
CA PHE A 152 -19.42 -24.36 -6.94
C PHE A 152 -20.44 -23.86 -7.97
N PRO A 153 -21.39 -24.69 -8.43
CA PRO A 153 -22.33 -24.29 -9.47
C PRO A 153 -23.16 -23.08 -9.02
N MET A 154 -23.16 -22.03 -9.85
CA MET A 154 -23.90 -20.80 -9.56
C MET A 154 -25.31 -20.86 -10.14
N ALA A 155 -26.32 -20.66 -9.28
CA ALA A 155 -27.72 -20.59 -9.72
C ALA A 155 -28.07 -19.25 -10.40
N ASP A 156 -27.42 -18.16 -9.98
CA ASP A 156 -27.69 -16.80 -10.45
C ASP A 156 -26.44 -16.19 -11.07
N THR A 157 -26.37 -16.24 -12.41
CA THR A 157 -25.27 -15.70 -13.20
C THR A 157 -25.42 -14.22 -13.51
N SER A 158 -26.59 -13.61 -13.21
CA SER A 158 -26.87 -12.21 -13.53
C SER A 158 -25.98 -11.22 -12.76
N LYS A 159 -25.39 -11.68 -11.64
CA LYS A 159 -24.50 -10.91 -10.78
C LYS A 159 -23.05 -10.93 -11.23
N LEU A 160 -22.70 -11.78 -12.21
CA LEU A 160 -21.35 -11.89 -12.73
C LEU A 160 -21.06 -10.70 -13.65
N SER A 161 -20.02 -9.94 -13.30
CA SER A 161 -19.57 -8.82 -14.13
C SER A 161 -18.04 -8.86 -14.29
N PRO A 162 -17.50 -8.42 -15.44
CA PRO A 162 -16.07 -8.28 -15.60
C PRO A 162 -15.49 -7.31 -14.57
N ILE A 163 -14.35 -7.67 -13.99
CA ILE A 163 -13.62 -6.81 -13.05
C ILE A 163 -12.25 -6.46 -13.60
N ASN A 164 -11.82 -5.21 -13.40
CA ASN A 164 -10.47 -4.77 -13.72
C ASN A 164 -9.65 -4.72 -12.44
N ILE A 165 -8.56 -5.48 -12.36
CA ILE A 165 -7.69 -5.52 -11.19
C ILE A 165 -6.22 -5.23 -11.57
N PRO A 166 -5.53 -4.33 -10.85
CA PRO A 166 -4.09 -4.18 -11.00
C PRO A 166 -3.39 -5.38 -10.36
N MET A 167 -2.53 -6.06 -11.12
CA MET A 167 -1.75 -7.21 -10.68
C MET A 167 -0.26 -7.01 -10.95
N ILE A 168 0.58 -7.60 -10.11
CA ILE A 168 2.02 -7.59 -10.30
C ILE A 168 2.40 -8.74 -11.23
N ALA A 169 3.18 -8.45 -12.27
CA ALA A 169 3.78 -9.47 -13.10
C ALA A 169 5.02 -10.04 -12.43
N ASP A 170 4.92 -11.24 -11.88
CA ASP A 170 6.01 -11.93 -11.21
C ASP A 170 6.40 -13.20 -11.98
N SER A 171 7.51 -13.15 -12.72
CA SER A 171 8.03 -14.29 -13.47
C SER A 171 8.63 -15.39 -12.58
N GLY A 172 8.82 -15.12 -11.29
CA GLY A 172 9.37 -16.07 -10.32
C GLY A 172 8.32 -16.80 -9.49
N TYR A 173 7.03 -16.51 -9.68
CA TYR A 173 5.97 -17.05 -8.86
C TYR A 173 5.36 -18.34 -9.46
N GLN A 174 5.08 -19.32 -8.61
CA GLN A 174 4.56 -20.65 -9.02
C GLN A 174 3.02 -20.74 -9.04
N SER A 175 2.34 -19.73 -8.49
CA SER A 175 0.87 -19.73 -8.41
C SER A 175 0.34 -18.35 -8.78
N SER A 176 -0.91 -18.03 -8.48
CA SER A 176 -1.43 -16.67 -8.60
C SER A 176 -2.14 -16.31 -7.30
N ILE A 177 -1.98 -15.06 -6.85
CA ILE A 177 -2.65 -14.56 -5.65
C ILE A 177 -3.67 -13.52 -6.10
N MET A 178 -4.90 -13.68 -5.62
CA MET A 178 -5.96 -12.72 -5.84
C MET A 178 -6.47 -12.18 -4.49
N PRO A 179 -6.77 -10.87 -4.39
CA PRO A 179 -7.43 -10.35 -3.21
C PRO A 179 -8.80 -11.00 -2.99
N LEU A 180 -9.12 -11.33 -1.73
CA LEU A 180 -10.40 -11.95 -1.36
C LEU A 180 -11.61 -11.17 -1.88
N ARG A 181 -11.57 -9.83 -1.83
CA ARG A 181 -12.67 -9.00 -2.34
C ARG A 181 -12.89 -9.16 -3.84
N SER A 182 -11.80 -9.32 -4.60
CA SER A 182 -11.87 -9.54 -6.05
C SER A 182 -12.47 -10.91 -6.36
N ALA A 183 -12.09 -11.95 -5.61
CA ALA A 183 -12.71 -13.27 -5.72
C ALA A 183 -14.22 -13.22 -5.41
N GLN A 184 -14.62 -12.50 -4.36
CA GLN A 184 -16.04 -12.31 -4.02
C GLN A 184 -16.82 -11.57 -5.11
N SER A 185 -16.23 -10.55 -5.74
CA SER A 185 -16.83 -9.87 -6.89
C SER A 185 -16.99 -10.78 -8.11
N MET A 186 -16.23 -11.86 -8.20
CA MET A 186 -16.39 -12.89 -9.23
C MET A 186 -17.41 -13.97 -8.85
N GLY A 187 -18.06 -13.88 -7.68
CA GLY A 187 -19.09 -14.82 -7.27
C GLY A 187 -18.63 -15.91 -6.29
N PHE A 188 -17.36 -15.92 -5.88
CA PHE A 188 -16.88 -16.87 -4.86
C PHE A 188 -17.34 -16.46 -3.44
N GLY A 189 -18.11 -17.33 -2.79
CA GLY A 189 -18.51 -17.24 -1.40
C GLY A 189 -17.36 -17.52 -0.43
N LYS A 190 -17.63 -17.39 0.88
CA LYS A 190 -16.63 -17.78 1.90
C LYS A 190 -16.53 -19.29 2.05
N GLU A 191 -17.65 -19.96 1.82
CA GLU A 191 -17.85 -21.40 1.77
C GLU A 191 -17.07 -22.06 0.63
N ASP A 192 -16.83 -21.31 -0.46
CA ASP A 192 -16.05 -21.79 -1.61
C ASP A 192 -14.53 -21.69 -1.37
N ILE A 193 -14.12 -21.02 -0.29
CA ILE A 193 -12.72 -20.70 0.00
C ILE A 193 -12.25 -21.53 1.18
N ILE A 194 -11.29 -22.41 0.92
CA ILE A 194 -10.62 -23.15 1.99
C ILE A 194 -9.66 -22.20 2.72
N PRO A 195 -9.89 -21.91 4.02
CA PRO A 195 -9.02 -21.02 4.75
C PRO A 195 -7.67 -21.70 4.96
N VAL A 196 -6.63 -21.19 4.30
CA VAL A 196 -5.25 -21.66 4.49
C VAL A 196 -4.49 -20.65 5.33
N ARG A 197 -3.84 -21.12 6.40
CA ARG A 197 -2.87 -20.32 7.14
C ARG A 197 -1.50 -20.48 6.51
N LEU A 198 -1.25 -19.75 5.42
CA LEU A 198 0.08 -19.70 4.83
C LEU A 198 0.91 -18.60 5.51
N ILE A 199 1.99 -18.98 6.17
CA ILE A 199 3.02 -18.01 6.59
C ILE A 199 4.03 -17.92 5.45
N MET A 200 3.88 -16.94 4.57
CA MET A 200 4.90 -16.64 3.57
C MET A 200 6.15 -16.13 4.28
N ARG A 201 7.16 -16.99 4.40
CA ARG A 201 8.51 -16.57 4.78
C ARG A 201 9.22 -16.23 3.47
N GLY A 202 9.57 -14.96 3.27
CA GLY A 202 10.40 -14.56 2.14
C GLY A 202 11.70 -15.38 2.11
N ALA A 203 12.27 -15.57 0.92
CA ALA A 203 13.48 -16.37 0.69
C ALA A 203 14.77 -15.74 1.28
N ILE A 204 14.66 -14.93 2.32
CA ILE A 204 15.79 -14.34 3.04
C ILE A 204 16.13 -15.27 4.22
N ARG A 205 16.50 -16.51 3.92
CA ARG A 205 17.33 -17.31 4.83
C ARG A 205 18.76 -17.14 4.37
N GLY A 206 19.45 -16.16 4.95
CA GLY A 206 20.91 -16.13 4.90
C GLY A 206 21.47 -17.45 5.45
N PRO A 207 22.66 -17.88 5.02
CA PRO A 207 23.27 -19.12 5.46
C PRO A 207 23.66 -18.98 6.94
N GLY A 208 22.84 -19.51 7.85
CA GLY A 208 23.02 -19.25 9.28
C GLY A 208 22.14 -20.05 10.23
N ARG A 209 22.37 -21.36 10.26
CA ARG A 209 22.31 -22.26 11.44
C ARG A 209 20.96 -22.71 12.06
N HIS A 210 20.98 -24.04 12.26
CA HIS A 210 20.39 -24.93 13.26
C HIS A 210 18.87 -25.00 13.48
N ARG A 211 18.32 -26.15 13.06
CA ARG A 211 17.10 -26.75 13.62
C ARG A 211 17.28 -26.91 15.13
N CYS A 212 16.40 -26.31 15.92
CA CYS A 212 15.97 -26.88 17.19
C CYS A 212 14.49 -27.25 17.04
N SER A 213 14.26 -28.53 16.77
CA SER A 213 12.97 -29.17 17.01
C SER A 213 12.99 -29.67 18.44
N ARG A 214 12.02 -29.25 19.26
CA ARG A 214 11.53 -30.08 20.35
C ARG A 214 10.00 -30.02 20.33
N TYR A 215 9.46 -31.22 20.53
CA TYR A 215 8.06 -31.63 20.54
C TYR A 215 7.15 -30.71 21.35
#